data_AF-A0A819LCY1-F1
#
_entry.id   AF-A0A819LCY1-F1
#
_cell.length_a   1.000
_cell.length_b   1.000
_cell.length_c   1.000
_cell.angle_alpha   90.00
_cell.angle_beta   90.00
_cell.angle_gamma   90.00
#
_symmetry.space_group_name_H-M   'P 1'
#
loop_
_entity.id
_entity.type
_entity.pdbx_description
1 polymer ?
#
loop_
_entity_poly.entity_id
_entity_poly.type
_entity_poly.pdbx_seq_one_letter_code
_entity_poly.pdbx_strand_id
1 'polypeptide(L)'
;MFLAKRPSEKYLTTIKEYLGQLHRELLPYITKTFIFIEHSFAFARFMIETRSYQGDYIKLLIEMGRGAPHITDVDKSFTDMTDAELIENLKQTLDPSTKEIYDYQPFIDMIIPMLKADAKIGDISIPSNPINTPIIVYGEEKDCLSEEFLSRWIEITKNKDLFRVRMFPGHRNL
;
A
#
# COMPACT_ATOMS: atom_id res chain seq x y z
N MET A 1 10.52 1.06 -0.75
CA MET A 1 11.45 2.21 -0.96
C MET A 1 11.09 3.30 0.04
N PHE A 2 11.76 3.34 1.19
CA PHE A 2 11.56 4.40 2.17
C PHE A 2 12.14 5.69 1.63
N LEU A 3 11.28 6.66 1.32
CA LEU A 3 11.73 8.02 1.04
C LEU A 3 12.27 8.60 2.34
N ALA A 4 13.60 8.58 2.48
CA ALA A 4 14.30 9.38 3.46
C ALA A 4 13.79 10.83 3.33
N LYS A 5 13.27 11.34 4.43
CA LYS A 5 12.58 12.62 4.49
C LYS A 5 13.48 13.73 3.94
N ARG A 6 12.98 14.54 2.99
CA ARG A 6 13.52 15.89 2.81
C ARG A 6 13.04 16.72 4.01
N PRO A 7 13.92 17.42 4.76
CA PRO A 7 13.56 18.07 6.03
C PRO A 7 12.38 19.04 6.01
N SER A 8 11.91 19.48 4.84
CA SER A 8 10.81 20.43 4.65
C SER A 8 9.47 19.81 4.22
N GLU A 9 9.42 18.50 3.98
CA GLU A 9 8.22 17.86 3.42
C GLU A 9 7.19 17.56 4.52
N LYS A 10 5.97 18.10 4.38
CA LYS A 10 4.86 17.86 5.31
C LYS A 10 4.37 16.43 5.15
N TYR A 11 4.07 15.77 6.27
CA TYR A 11 3.34 14.51 6.22
C TYR A 11 1.95 14.77 5.64
N LEU A 12 1.63 14.02 4.60
CA LEU A 12 0.28 13.98 4.06
C LEU A 12 -0.57 13.22 5.08
N THR A 13 -1.75 13.73 5.40
CA THR A 13 -2.60 13.12 6.44
C THR A 13 -3.96 12.70 5.91
N THR A 14 -4.23 12.99 4.64
CA THR A 14 -5.46 12.60 3.97
C THR A 14 -5.15 11.93 2.64
N ILE A 15 -5.97 10.94 2.28
CA ILE A 15 -5.89 10.28 0.97
C ILE A 15 -6.02 11.29 -0.17
N LYS A 16 -6.90 12.29 -0.03
CA LYS A 16 -7.11 13.33 -1.04
C LYS A 16 -5.86 14.17 -1.31
N GLU A 17 -5.13 14.57 -0.27
CA GLU A 17 -3.87 15.32 -0.44
C GLU A 17 -2.81 14.46 -1.14
N TYR A 18 -2.69 13.21 -0.72
CA TYR A 18 -1.76 12.24 -1.31
C TYR A 18 -2.05 12.00 -2.78
N LEU A 19 -3.29 11.66 -3.12
CA LEU A 19 -3.71 11.45 -4.50
C LEU A 19 -3.56 12.72 -5.35
N GLY A 20 -3.84 13.89 -4.77
CA GLY A 20 -3.63 15.17 -5.43
C GLY A 20 -2.17 15.47 -5.73
N GLN A 21 -1.24 15.13 -4.83
CA GLN A 21 0.19 15.28 -5.05
C GLN A 21 0.70 14.28 -6.10
N LEU A 22 0.33 13.01 -5.96
CA LEU A 22 0.67 11.96 -6.92
C LEU A 22 0.20 12.32 -8.33
N HIS A 23 -1.01 12.87 -8.45
CA HIS A 23 -1.54 13.35 -9.73
C HIS A 23 -0.64 14.41 -10.37
N ARG A 24 -0.29 15.46 -9.61
CA ARG A 24 0.50 16.59 -10.11
C ARG A 24 1.91 16.18 -10.49
N GLU A 25 2.49 15.24 -9.73
CA GLU A 25 3.89 14.86 -9.89
C GLU A 25 4.09 13.75 -10.92
N LEU A 26 3.17 12.78 -11.04
CA LEU A 26 3.31 11.68 -12.00
C LEU A 26 2.73 11.97 -13.37
N LEU A 27 1.59 12.69 -13.46
CA LEU A 27 0.89 12.91 -14.74
C LEU A 27 1.80 13.47 -15.85
N PRO A 28 2.71 14.45 -15.59
CA PRO A 28 3.56 14.99 -16.65
C PRO A 28 4.51 13.95 -17.29
N TYR A 29 4.80 12.86 -16.61
CA TYR A 29 5.73 11.82 -17.07
C TYR A 29 5.01 10.63 -17.72
N ILE A 30 3.69 10.49 -17.52
CA ILE A 30 2.87 9.44 -18.10
C ILE A 30 2.54 9.80 -19.55
N THR A 31 3.42 9.40 -20.46
CA THR A 31 3.27 9.63 -21.91
C THR A 31 2.98 8.36 -22.71
N LYS A 32 3.08 7.19 -22.06
CA LYS A 32 2.91 5.86 -22.66
C LYS A 32 2.22 4.92 -21.69
N THR A 33 1.83 3.77 -22.19
CA THR A 33 1.27 2.72 -21.35
C THR A 33 2.37 2.06 -20.50
N PHE A 34 2.08 1.73 -19.24
CA PHE A 34 3.00 1.16 -18.27
C PHE A 34 2.35 0.04 -17.44
N ILE A 35 3.20 -0.73 -16.78
CA ILE A 35 2.81 -1.66 -15.71
C ILE A 35 3.07 -0.92 -14.40
N PHE A 36 2.13 -0.95 -13.48
CA PHE A 36 2.33 -0.40 -12.15
C PHE A 36 2.60 -1.52 -11.16
N ILE A 37 3.72 -1.41 -10.44
CA ILE A 37 4.08 -2.33 -9.37
C ILE A 37 4.04 -1.51 -8.10
N GLU A 38 3.13 -1.88 -7.20
CA GLU A 38 3.01 -1.24 -5.91
C GLU A 38 3.14 -2.27 -4.79
N HIS A 39 3.66 -1.78 -3.68
CA HIS A 39 3.69 -2.47 -2.41
C HIS A 39 2.91 -1.54 -1.48
N SER A 40 1.59 -1.75 -1.35
CA SER A 40 0.66 -1.08 -0.42
C SER A 40 -0.75 -0.89 -1.04
N PHE A 41 -1.25 0.34 -1.20
CA PHE A 41 -2.63 0.56 -1.62
C PHE A 41 -2.87 1.87 -2.37
N ALA A 42 -1.85 2.73 -2.46
CA ALA A 42 -2.06 4.15 -2.66
C ALA A 42 -2.40 4.48 -4.13
N PHE A 43 -1.91 3.68 -5.08
CA PHE A 43 -2.16 3.90 -6.50
C PHE A 43 -3.42 3.17 -7.01
N ALA A 44 -3.75 2.00 -6.47
CA ALA A 44 -5.06 1.41 -6.65
C ALA A 44 -6.17 2.39 -6.25
N ARG A 45 -6.03 3.07 -5.10
CA ARG A 45 -6.95 4.13 -4.68
C ARG A 45 -6.97 5.32 -5.60
N PHE A 46 -5.80 5.76 -6.07
CA PHE A 46 -5.68 6.81 -7.08
C PHE A 46 -6.53 6.51 -8.32
N MET A 47 -6.42 5.30 -8.85
CA MET A 47 -7.16 4.89 -10.04
C MET A 47 -8.68 4.87 -9.79
N ILE A 48 -9.11 4.33 -8.64
CA ILE A 48 -10.52 4.22 -8.28
C ILE A 48 -11.16 5.60 -8.09
N GLU A 49 -10.47 6.52 -7.42
CA GLU A 49 -11.01 7.85 -7.09
C GLU A 49 -10.96 8.82 -8.26
N THR A 50 -9.91 8.80 -9.08
CA THR A 50 -9.72 9.87 -10.05
C THR A 50 -10.66 9.81 -11.23
N ARG A 51 -11.19 8.64 -11.64
CA ARG A 51 -12.07 8.41 -12.82
C ARG A 51 -11.58 8.98 -14.18
N SER A 52 -10.65 9.93 -14.19
CA SER A 52 -10.12 10.69 -15.32
C SER A 52 -9.05 9.92 -16.08
N TYR A 53 -8.45 8.91 -15.45
CA TYR A 53 -7.64 7.90 -16.13
C TYR A 53 -8.55 6.75 -16.54
N GLN A 54 -9.30 6.95 -17.62
CA GLN A 54 -9.99 5.84 -18.29
C GLN A 54 -8.92 4.95 -18.97
N GLY A 55 -8.28 4.09 -18.18
CA GLY A 55 -7.86 2.74 -18.55
C GLY A 55 -6.72 2.53 -19.54
N ASP A 56 -6.32 3.50 -20.35
CA ASP A 56 -5.46 3.15 -21.50
C ASP A 56 -3.97 3.02 -21.16
N TYR A 57 -3.52 3.77 -20.14
CA TYR A 57 -2.11 3.81 -19.79
C TYR A 57 -1.68 2.61 -18.93
N ILE A 58 -2.52 2.09 -18.02
CA ILE A 58 -2.06 1.03 -17.12
C ILE A 58 -2.50 -0.32 -17.65
N LYS A 59 -1.54 -1.09 -18.18
CA LYS A 59 -1.79 -2.42 -18.77
C LYS A 59 -1.93 -3.52 -17.73
N LEU A 60 -1.37 -3.31 -16.55
CA LEU A 60 -1.37 -4.27 -15.45
C LEU A 60 -1.06 -3.53 -14.15
N LEU A 61 -1.81 -3.84 -13.11
CA LEU A 61 -1.48 -3.54 -11.73
C LEU A 61 -0.92 -4.80 -11.06
N ILE A 62 0.23 -4.65 -10.43
CA ILE A 62 0.82 -5.66 -9.56
C ILE A 62 0.79 -5.11 -8.14
N GLU A 63 0.03 -5.75 -7.26
CA GLU A 63 -0.05 -5.45 -5.83
C GLU A 63 0.77 -6.45 -5.03
N MET A 64 1.40 -6.00 -3.94
CA MET A 64 2.20 -6.81 -3.05
C MET A 64 1.87 -6.46 -1.59
N GLY A 65 1.35 -7.43 -0.83
CA GLY A 65 1.33 -7.35 0.64
C GLY A 65 0.22 -6.52 1.28
N ARG A 66 -0.92 -6.30 0.61
CA ARG A 66 -2.08 -5.60 1.19
C ARG A 66 -3.44 -6.13 0.71
N GLY A 67 -4.46 -5.94 1.54
CA GLY A 67 -5.86 -6.19 1.20
C GLY A 67 -6.44 -5.21 0.18
N ALA A 68 -7.58 -5.58 -0.42
CA ALA A 68 -8.25 -4.73 -1.41
C ALA A 68 -8.70 -3.39 -0.81
N PRO A 69 -8.63 -2.27 -1.54
CA PRO A 69 -8.78 -0.92 -0.99
C PRO A 69 -10.16 -0.58 -0.42
N HIS A 70 -11.18 -1.37 -0.74
CA HIS A 70 -12.54 -1.26 -0.20
C HIS A 70 -12.77 -2.11 1.06
N ILE A 71 -11.76 -2.83 1.51
CA ILE A 71 -11.81 -3.68 2.70
C ILE A 71 -10.87 -3.07 3.73
N THR A 72 -11.39 -2.88 4.95
CA THR A 72 -10.54 -2.53 6.08
C THR A 72 -9.61 -3.69 6.36
N ASP A 73 -8.32 -3.40 6.45
CA ASP A 73 -7.34 -4.43 6.72
C ASP A 73 -7.59 -5.10 8.06
N VAL A 74 -7.18 -6.37 8.18
CA VAL A 74 -7.29 -7.14 9.42
C VAL A 74 -6.22 -6.73 10.44
N ASP A 75 -5.15 -6.08 9.99
CA ASP A 75 -4.13 -5.55 10.90
C ASP A 75 -4.66 -4.43 11.78
N LYS A 76 -4.24 -4.46 13.06
CA LYS A 76 -4.49 -3.34 13.97
C LYS A 76 -3.87 -2.09 13.38
N SER A 77 -4.69 -1.05 13.24
CA SER A 77 -4.21 0.25 12.82
C SER A 77 -3.06 0.72 13.72
N PHE A 78 -1.98 1.19 13.09
CA PHE A 78 -0.89 1.85 13.80
C PHE A 78 -1.31 3.20 14.39
N THR A 79 -2.47 3.75 14.00
CA THR A 79 -2.93 5.05 14.49
C THR A 79 -3.23 5.04 15.99
N ASP A 80 -3.69 3.89 16.50
CA ASP A 80 -4.14 3.76 17.88
C ASP A 80 -3.05 3.19 18.79
N MET A 81 -1.92 2.75 18.22
CA MET A 81 -0.79 2.21 18.96
C MET A 81 0.06 3.33 19.58
N THR A 82 0.50 3.11 20.82
CA THR A 82 1.64 3.84 21.39
C THR A 82 2.91 3.54 20.58
N ASP A 83 3.92 4.41 20.67
CA ASP A 83 5.18 4.19 19.95
C ASP A 83 5.83 2.86 20.35
N ALA A 84 5.74 2.49 21.63
CA ALA A 84 6.25 1.22 22.14
C ALA A 84 5.49 0.01 21.55
N GLU A 85 4.15 0.07 21.48
CA GLU A 85 3.34 -0.98 20.86
C GLU A 85 3.62 -1.12 19.36
N LEU A 86 3.82 0.00 18.67
CA LEU A 86 4.16 0.01 17.24
C LEU A 86 5.54 -0.61 17.00
N ILE A 87 6.56 -0.24 17.80
CA ILE A 87 7.90 -0.82 17.68
C ILE A 87 7.85 -2.33 17.92
N GLU A 88 7.14 -2.79 18.94
CA GLU A 88 7.02 -4.21 19.23
C GLU A 88 6.27 -4.95 18.10
N ASN A 89 5.19 -4.35 17.58
CA ASN A 89 4.49 -4.91 16.42
C ASN A 89 5.39 -5.02 15.18
N LEU A 90 6.19 -3.99 14.87
CA LEU A 90 7.14 -4.01 13.76
C LEU A 90 8.22 -5.08 13.95
N LYS A 91 8.76 -5.23 15.17
CA LYS A 91 9.71 -6.30 15.52
C LYS A 91 9.11 -7.70 15.35
N GLN A 92 7.82 -7.87 15.61
CA GLN A 92 7.15 -9.17 15.52
C GLN A 92 6.73 -9.55 14.09
N THR A 93 6.30 -8.56 13.30
CA THR A 93 5.67 -8.77 11.99
C THR A 93 6.65 -8.75 10.82
N LEU A 94 7.80 -8.08 10.97
CA LEU A 94 8.74 -7.87 9.88
C LEU A 94 9.91 -8.86 9.94
N ASP A 95 10.63 -8.97 8.81
CA ASP A 95 11.78 -9.85 8.67
C ASP A 95 12.74 -9.74 9.88
N PRO A 96 13.01 -10.85 10.60
CA PRO A 96 13.92 -10.89 11.74
C PRO A 96 15.30 -10.27 11.48
N SER A 97 15.79 -10.30 10.25
CA SER A 97 17.08 -9.71 9.86
C SER A 97 17.11 -8.19 9.96
N THR A 98 15.93 -7.55 10.03
CA THR A 98 15.80 -6.09 10.19
C THR A 98 15.66 -5.64 11.63
N LYS A 99 15.56 -6.57 12.60
CA LYS A 99 15.23 -6.24 14.00
C LYS A 99 16.18 -5.25 14.65
N GLU A 100 17.47 -5.31 14.31
CA GLU A 100 18.52 -4.44 14.85
C GLU A 100 18.29 -2.97 14.50
N ILE A 101 17.58 -2.65 13.41
CA ILE A 101 17.29 -1.27 13.02
C ILE A 101 16.37 -0.56 14.03
N TYR A 102 15.54 -1.33 14.73
CA TYR A 102 14.59 -0.79 15.71
C TYR A 102 15.24 -0.46 17.05
N ASP A 103 16.50 -0.85 17.26
CA ASP A 103 17.27 -0.46 18.44
C ASP A 103 18.04 0.86 18.19
N TYR A 104 18.01 1.39 16.96
CA TYR A 104 18.63 2.66 16.60
C TYR A 104 17.65 3.84 16.74
N GLN A 105 17.69 4.52 17.89
CA GLN A 105 16.75 5.58 18.25
C GLN A 105 16.57 6.69 17.19
N PRO A 106 17.63 7.22 16.53
CA PRO A 106 17.45 8.24 15.50
C PRO A 106 16.62 7.77 14.30
N PHE A 107 16.67 6.47 13.97
CA PHE A 107 15.82 5.90 12.94
C PHE A 107 14.37 5.80 13.42
N ILE A 108 14.15 5.28 14.63
CA ILE A 108 12.82 5.21 15.25
C ILE A 108 12.14 6.58 15.29
N ASP A 109 12.84 7.60 15.77
CA ASP A 109 12.32 8.97 15.87
C ASP A 109 11.91 9.55 14.51
N MET A 110 12.57 9.10 13.44
CA MET A 110 12.26 9.49 12.07
C MET A 110 11.07 8.72 11.50
N ILE A 111 11.02 7.39 11.68
CA ILE A 111 10.05 6.51 11.00
C ILE A 111 8.69 6.43 11.70
N ILE A 112 8.63 6.50 13.03
CA ILE A 112 7.37 6.33 13.76
C ILE A 112 6.33 7.39 13.37
N PRO A 113 6.66 8.69 13.30
CA PRO A 113 5.71 9.71 12.84
C PRO A 113 5.25 9.49 11.39
N MET A 114 6.13 8.96 10.53
CA MET A 114 5.79 8.61 9.14
C MET A 114 4.78 7.47 9.09
N LEU A 115 5.09 6.36 9.74
CA LEU A 115 4.22 5.18 9.75
C LEU A 115 2.83 5.49 10.33
N LYS A 116 2.77 6.32 11.37
CA LYS A 116 1.49 6.79 11.95
C LYS A 116 0.72 7.70 11.00
N ALA A 117 1.40 8.55 10.23
CA ALA A 117 0.75 9.38 9.21
C ALA A 117 0.22 8.51 8.06
N ASP A 118 1.02 7.56 7.58
CA ASP A 118 0.65 6.66 6.49
C ASP A 118 -0.51 5.73 6.90
N ALA A 119 -0.54 5.24 8.14
CA ALA A 119 -1.65 4.43 8.65
C ALA A 119 -2.99 5.17 8.62
N LYS A 120 -3.01 6.48 8.96
CA LYS A 120 -4.23 7.31 8.86
C LYS A 120 -4.80 7.35 7.45
N ILE A 121 -3.93 7.22 6.44
CA ILE A 121 -4.35 7.14 5.04
C ILE A 121 -4.79 5.70 4.72
N GLY A 122 -4.04 4.69 5.17
CA GLY A 122 -4.28 3.27 4.91
C GLY A 122 -5.60 2.72 5.41
N ASP A 123 -6.10 3.19 6.53
CA ASP A 123 -7.31 2.60 7.14
C ASP A 123 -8.63 3.04 6.50
N ILE A 124 -8.58 4.02 5.59
CA ILE A 124 -9.78 4.56 4.94
C ILE A 124 -10.26 3.60 3.84
N SER A 125 -11.28 2.77 4.12
CA SER A 125 -11.95 2.03 3.04
C SER A 125 -12.55 2.99 2.01
N ILE A 126 -12.29 2.74 0.73
CA ILE A 126 -12.89 3.50 -0.37
C ILE A 126 -13.92 2.64 -1.13
N PRO A 127 -15.00 3.23 -1.68
CA PRO A 127 -15.99 2.46 -2.44
C PRO A 127 -15.37 1.71 -3.62
N SER A 128 -15.79 0.46 -3.83
CA SER A 128 -15.39 -0.32 -5.00
C SER A 128 -16.04 0.25 -6.26
N ASN A 129 -15.27 1.03 -7.03
CA ASN A 129 -15.57 1.29 -8.44
C ASN A 129 -14.61 0.44 -9.29
N PRO A 130 -15.09 -0.62 -9.96
CA PRO A 130 -14.20 -1.51 -10.69
C PRO A 130 -13.43 -0.81 -11.82
N ILE A 131 -12.11 -0.99 -11.85
CA ILE A 131 -11.21 -0.49 -12.89
C ILE A 131 -11.12 -1.46 -14.07
N ASN A 132 -10.78 -0.95 -15.26
CA ASN A 132 -10.58 -1.75 -16.48
C ASN A 132 -9.15 -2.30 -16.60
N THR A 133 -8.38 -2.34 -15.52
CA THR A 133 -6.99 -2.78 -15.49
C THR A 133 -6.89 -4.20 -14.92
N PRO A 134 -6.18 -5.14 -15.57
CA PRO A 134 -5.85 -6.44 -14.99
C PRO A 134 -5.05 -6.29 -13.69
N ILE A 135 -5.26 -7.19 -12.74
CA ILE A 135 -4.60 -7.14 -11.43
C ILE A 135 -3.95 -8.49 -11.13
N ILE A 136 -2.70 -8.46 -10.69
CA ILE A 136 -2.02 -9.59 -10.07
C ILE A 136 -1.67 -9.19 -8.64
N VAL A 137 -2.01 -10.04 -7.68
CA VAL A 137 -1.73 -9.81 -6.26
C VAL A 137 -0.73 -10.85 -5.76
N TYR A 138 0.29 -10.36 -5.07
CA TYR A 138 1.32 -11.17 -4.42
C TYR A 138 1.12 -11.08 -2.90
N GLY A 139 1.11 -12.25 -2.27
CA GLY A 139 1.09 -12.40 -0.82
C GLY A 139 2.21 -13.30 -0.34
N GLU A 140 2.46 -13.29 0.96
CA GLU A 140 3.47 -14.13 1.59
C GLU A 140 2.82 -15.08 2.60
N GLU A 141 3.26 -16.34 2.63
CA GLU A 141 2.62 -17.41 3.41
C GLU A 141 2.65 -17.19 4.93
N LYS A 142 3.65 -16.47 5.44
CA LYS A 142 3.77 -16.16 6.88
C LYS A 142 3.27 -14.76 7.22
N ASP A 143 2.62 -14.09 6.27
CA ASP A 143 1.92 -12.84 6.54
C ASP A 143 0.53 -13.12 7.15
N CYS A 144 -0.07 -12.11 7.77
CA CYS A 144 -1.41 -12.20 8.37
C CYS A 144 -2.53 -12.25 7.31
N LEU A 145 -2.22 -11.93 6.05
CA LEU A 145 -3.19 -11.86 4.95
C LEU A 145 -3.33 -13.23 4.27
N SER A 146 -4.52 -13.82 4.37
CA SER A 146 -4.84 -15.07 3.69
C SER A 146 -5.00 -14.88 2.18
N GLU A 147 -4.80 -15.95 1.41
CA GLU A 147 -5.10 -15.95 -0.04
C GLU A 147 -6.57 -15.58 -0.31
N GLU A 148 -7.49 -16.01 0.55
CA GLU A 148 -8.92 -15.63 0.47
C GLU A 148 -9.10 -14.12 0.62
N PHE A 149 -8.41 -13.51 1.58
CA PHE A 149 -8.45 -12.06 1.80
C PHE A 149 -7.86 -11.30 0.61
N LEU A 150 -6.73 -11.75 0.07
CA LEU A 150 -6.10 -11.16 -1.12
C LEU A 150 -6.95 -11.37 -2.38
N SER A 151 -7.71 -12.46 -2.47
CA SER A 151 -8.60 -12.74 -3.60
C SER A 151 -9.71 -11.70 -3.75
N ARG A 152 -10.00 -10.93 -2.71
CA ARG A 152 -10.98 -9.84 -2.74
C ARG A 152 -10.62 -8.69 -3.68
N TRP A 153 -9.36 -8.59 -4.11
CA TRP A 153 -8.94 -7.66 -5.17
C TRP A 153 -9.66 -7.89 -6.50
N ILE A 154 -10.21 -9.10 -6.74
CA ILE A 154 -11.04 -9.38 -7.93
C ILE A 154 -12.27 -8.48 -8.02
N GLU A 155 -12.74 -7.94 -6.90
CA GLU A 155 -13.96 -7.12 -6.85
C GLU A 155 -13.76 -5.70 -7.39
N ILE A 156 -12.52 -5.24 -7.46
CA ILE A 156 -12.19 -3.90 -7.95
C ILE A 156 -11.72 -3.91 -9.41
N THR A 157 -11.73 -5.05 -10.11
CA THR A 157 -11.38 -5.12 -11.53
C THR A 157 -12.50 -5.72 -12.37
N LYS A 158 -12.66 -5.21 -13.59
CA LYS A 158 -13.54 -5.82 -14.60
C LYS A 158 -12.88 -6.97 -15.35
N ASN A 159 -11.54 -7.09 -15.32
CA ASN A 159 -10.79 -8.13 -16.02
C ASN A 159 -10.60 -9.39 -15.16
N LYS A 160 -11.71 -10.00 -14.72
CA LYS A 160 -11.68 -11.14 -13.80
C LYS A 160 -10.91 -12.35 -14.36
N ASP A 161 -10.98 -12.58 -15.67
CA ASP A 161 -10.29 -13.70 -16.33
C ASP A 161 -8.76 -13.57 -16.29
N LEU A 162 -8.25 -12.36 -16.11
CA LEU A 162 -6.82 -12.05 -16.01
C LEU A 162 -6.37 -11.87 -14.55
N PHE A 163 -7.29 -11.90 -13.58
CA PHE A 163 -6.96 -11.76 -12.17
C PHE A 163 -6.18 -12.96 -11.64
N ARG A 164 -5.09 -12.71 -10.91
CA ARG A 164 -4.29 -13.78 -10.29
C ARG A 164 -3.91 -13.38 -8.87
N VAL A 165 -3.95 -14.35 -7.95
CA VAL A 165 -3.26 -14.27 -6.65
C VAL A 165 -2.10 -15.26 -6.68
N ARG A 166 -0.97 -14.90 -6.06
CA ARG A 166 0.19 -15.75 -5.91
C ARG A 166 0.76 -15.60 -4.50
N MET A 167 0.83 -16.73 -3.79
CA MET A 167 1.48 -16.81 -2.48
C MET A 167 2.93 -17.24 -2.65
N PHE A 168 3.82 -16.61 -1.90
CA PHE A 168 5.25 -16.92 -1.88
C PHE A 168 5.69 -17.33 -0.47
N PRO A 169 6.65 -18.27 -0.34
CA PRO A 169 7.22 -18.60 0.96
C PRO A 169 8.06 -17.42 1.46
N GLY A 170 7.74 -16.88 2.63
CA GLY A 170 8.42 -15.68 3.16
C GLY A 170 7.72 -15.05 4.36
N HIS A 171 8.31 -13.99 4.91
CA HIS A 171 7.73 -13.09 5.91
C HIS A 171 7.61 -11.70 5.31
N ARG A 172 6.68 -10.89 5.84
CA ARG A 172 6.43 -9.51 5.42
C ARG A 172 7.73 -8.72 5.27
N ASN A 173 8.06 -8.40 4.03
CA ASN A 173 9.08 -7.41 3.69
C ASN A 173 8.45 -6.00 3.70
N LEU A 174 9.19 -5.00 4.16
CA LEU A 174 8.75 -3.60 4.20
C LEU A 174 8.70 -2.93 2.80
#